data_AF-A0A1S4EHJ4-F1
#
_entry.id   AF-A0A1S4EHJ4-F1
#
_cell.length_a   1.000
_cell.length_b   1.000
_cell.length_c   1.000
_cell.angle_alpha   90.00
_cell.angle_beta   90.00
_cell.angle_gamma   90.00
#
_symmetry.space_group_name_H-M   'P 1'
#
loop_
_entity.id
_entity.type
_entity.pdbx_description
1 polymer ?
#
loop_
_entity_poly.entity_id
_entity_poly.type
_entity_poly.pdbx_seq_one_letter_code
_entity_poly.pdbx_strand_id
1 'polypeptide(L)'
;MMVPEKYLTAPNPTCPVCSPKPQRTIGLDVTKMTVAEFEEAVLKKTLNMSAMVDVMVEASGSVIISSEEGETEANNDKPLEELGVKDGAILVADDYLQQYTLRLIISHRVSARDGPEFEILDQKDLPQPPAPDAAASTTDAAEEKMETNGNGNGDVGTPDSKKRKVDSSDESLPAKKVRTDEKSTDKVPEVEEVYLD
;
A
#
# COMPACT_ATOMS: atom_id res chain seq x y z
N MET A 1 42.30 10.98 -21.14
CA MET A 1 42.62 10.74 -19.71
C MET A 1 41.34 10.23 -19.06
N MET A 2 41.26 8.95 -18.69
CA MET A 2 40.14 8.43 -17.90
C MET A 2 40.39 8.73 -16.43
N VAL A 3 39.40 9.30 -15.75
CA VAL A 3 39.45 9.54 -14.30
C VAL A 3 38.59 8.46 -13.65
N PRO A 4 39.19 7.37 -13.14
CA PRO A 4 38.43 6.36 -12.42
C PRO A 4 37.95 6.92 -11.09
N GLU A 5 36.67 6.74 -10.82
CA GLU A 5 36.07 7.08 -9.54
C GLU A 5 36.62 6.14 -8.46
N LYS A 6 37.16 6.71 -7.37
CA LYS A 6 37.89 5.93 -6.36
C LYS A 6 36.96 5.13 -5.43
N TYR A 7 35.71 5.58 -5.29
CA TYR A 7 34.73 5.00 -4.37
C TYR A 7 33.34 5.15 -4.94
N LEU A 8 32.49 4.15 -4.72
CA LEU A 8 31.06 4.26 -5.00
C LEU A 8 30.39 5.04 -3.88
N THR A 9 29.50 5.96 -4.25
CA THR A 9 28.67 6.67 -3.28
C THR A 9 27.64 5.73 -2.65
N ALA A 10 27.36 5.92 -1.37
CA ALA A 10 26.29 5.19 -0.70
C ALA A 10 24.91 5.49 -1.33
N PRO A 11 23.92 4.60 -1.16
CA PRO A 11 22.55 4.82 -1.65
C PRO A 11 21.94 6.11 -1.08
N ASN A 12 21.17 6.83 -1.91
CA ASN A 12 20.47 8.03 -1.47
C ASN A 12 19.28 7.63 -0.57
N PRO A 13 19.20 8.10 0.69
CA PRO A 13 18.12 7.75 1.61
C PRO A 13 16.75 8.24 1.16
N THR A 14 16.67 9.28 0.32
CA THR A 14 15.42 9.82 -0.22
C THR A 14 15.17 9.39 -1.67
N CYS A 15 15.90 8.38 -2.16
CA CYS A 15 15.68 7.86 -3.49
C CYS A 15 14.26 7.31 -3.62
N PRO A 16 13.47 7.72 -4.62
CA PRO A 16 12.14 7.16 -4.81
C PRO A 16 12.19 5.69 -5.21
N VAL A 17 13.33 5.14 -5.64
CA VAL A 17 13.41 3.74 -6.08
C VAL A 17 13.99 2.82 -5.02
N CYS A 18 15.16 3.14 -4.47
CA CYS A 18 15.92 2.22 -3.62
C CYS A 18 15.86 2.56 -2.12
N SER A 19 15.11 3.59 -1.71
CA SER A 19 14.91 3.84 -0.28
C SER A 19 14.00 2.76 0.33
N PRO A 20 14.12 2.45 1.63
CA PRO A 20 13.27 1.45 2.29
C PRO A 20 11.78 1.83 2.31
N LYS A 21 11.48 3.13 2.19
CA LYS A 21 10.12 3.69 2.20
C LYS A 21 10.04 4.74 1.10
N PRO A 22 9.96 4.31 -0.16
CA PRO A 22 9.94 5.22 -1.29
C PRO A 22 8.65 6.04 -1.27
N GLN A 23 8.81 7.35 -1.37
CA GLN A 23 7.70 8.30 -1.36
C GLN A 23 7.97 9.45 -2.32
N ARG A 24 6.93 9.88 -3.04
CA ARG A 24 6.96 11.08 -3.88
C ARG A 24 5.70 11.90 -3.70
N THR A 25 5.84 13.21 -3.83
CA THR A 25 4.70 14.13 -3.80
C THR A 25 4.48 14.65 -5.20
N ILE A 26 3.25 14.62 -5.68
CA ILE A 26 2.87 15.03 -7.03
C ILE A 26 1.84 16.15 -6.91
N GLY A 27 2.16 17.31 -7.48
CA GLY A 27 1.24 18.43 -7.63
C GLY A 27 0.42 18.24 -8.90
N LEU A 28 -0.90 18.07 -8.79
CA LEU A 28 -1.79 17.92 -9.96
C LEU A 28 -3.21 18.41 -9.64
N ASP A 29 -4.00 18.68 -10.67
CA ASP A 29 -5.40 19.09 -10.53
C ASP A 29 -6.32 17.87 -10.49
N VAL A 30 -6.65 17.40 -9.28
CA VAL A 30 -7.52 16.23 -9.05
C VAL A 30 -8.93 16.34 -9.65
N THR A 31 -9.38 17.55 -9.99
CA THR A 31 -10.72 17.80 -10.53
C THR A 31 -10.77 17.66 -12.04
N LYS A 32 -9.63 17.86 -12.71
CA LYS A 32 -9.53 17.79 -14.19
C LYS A 32 -8.84 16.53 -14.67
N MET A 33 -7.83 16.07 -13.94
CA MET A 33 -7.04 14.91 -14.36
C MET A 33 -7.87 13.64 -14.26
N THR A 34 -7.93 12.90 -15.36
CA THR A 34 -8.60 11.60 -15.43
C THR A 34 -7.71 10.47 -14.93
N VAL A 35 -8.30 9.32 -14.61
CA VAL A 35 -7.52 8.13 -14.21
C VAL A 35 -6.62 7.65 -15.33
N ALA A 36 -7.10 7.64 -16.58
CA ALA A 36 -6.32 7.20 -17.72
C ALA A 36 -5.07 8.05 -17.95
N GLU A 37 -5.22 9.39 -17.88
CA GLU A 37 -4.10 10.32 -18.00
C GLU A 37 -3.11 10.16 -16.83
N PHE A 38 -3.60 9.95 -15.62
CA PHE A 38 -2.75 9.70 -14.46
C PHE A 38 -1.93 8.42 -14.64
N GLU A 39 -2.54 7.33 -15.08
CA GLU A 39 -1.85 6.07 -15.33
C GLU A 39 -0.77 6.21 -16.42
N GLU A 40 -1.12 6.79 -17.56
CA GLU A 40 -0.22 6.88 -18.70
C GLU A 40 0.89 7.93 -18.49
N ALA A 41 0.51 9.15 -18.13
CA ALA A 41 1.45 10.27 -18.07
C ALA A 41 2.27 10.27 -16.77
N VAL A 42 1.66 9.95 -15.64
CA VAL A 42 2.34 10.02 -14.34
C VAL A 42 3.03 8.70 -14.02
N LEU A 43 2.28 7.59 -13.95
CA LEU A 43 2.83 6.31 -13.50
C LEU A 43 3.78 5.71 -14.55
N LYS A 44 3.29 5.50 -15.78
CA LYS A 44 4.07 4.83 -16.83
C LYS A 44 5.18 5.72 -17.37
N LYS A 45 4.85 6.95 -17.79
CA LYS A 45 5.79 7.82 -18.49
C LYS A 45 6.78 8.54 -17.57
N THR A 46 6.34 9.01 -16.40
CA THR A 46 7.20 9.82 -15.52
C THR A 46 7.88 9.00 -14.43
N LEU A 47 7.15 8.06 -13.83
CA LEU A 47 7.69 7.22 -12.75
C LEU A 47 8.27 5.89 -13.26
N ASN A 48 8.18 5.63 -14.57
CA ASN A 48 8.69 4.42 -15.22
C ASN A 48 8.12 3.11 -14.62
N MET A 49 6.87 3.16 -14.16
CA MET A 49 6.15 1.97 -13.72
C MET A 49 5.68 1.16 -14.94
N SER A 50 5.59 -0.16 -14.76
CA SER A 50 5.09 -1.08 -15.78
C SER A 50 3.58 -0.96 -15.92
N ALA A 51 3.02 -1.58 -16.95
CA ALA A 51 1.57 -1.69 -17.11
C ALA A 51 0.91 -2.62 -16.07
N MET A 52 1.68 -3.36 -15.28
CA MET A 52 1.20 -4.22 -14.20
C MET A 52 1.24 -3.52 -12.84
N VAL A 53 0.78 -2.26 -12.82
CA VAL A 53 0.70 -1.45 -11.60
C VAL A 53 -0.74 -1.43 -11.07
N ASP A 54 -0.91 -1.77 -9.80
CA ASP A 54 -2.16 -1.56 -9.07
C ASP A 54 -2.04 -0.27 -8.25
N VAL A 55 -3.09 0.55 -8.23
CA VAL A 55 -3.13 1.78 -7.43
C VAL A 55 -4.31 1.77 -6.50
N MET A 56 -4.03 1.99 -5.22
CA MET A 56 -5.03 2.02 -4.15
C MET A 56 -4.92 3.30 -3.32
N VAL A 57 -6.05 3.86 -2.91
CA VAL A 57 -6.09 4.94 -1.91
C VAL A 57 -5.87 4.36 -0.52
N GLU A 58 -4.81 4.78 0.18
CA GLU A 58 -4.48 4.24 1.49
C GLU A 58 -5.58 4.49 2.53
N ALA A 59 -6.23 5.66 2.47
CA ALA A 59 -7.24 6.05 3.46
C ALA A 59 -8.56 5.26 3.33
N SER A 60 -9.01 4.97 2.11
CA SER A 60 -10.28 4.26 1.86
C SER A 60 -10.09 2.78 1.55
N GLY A 61 -8.88 2.35 1.18
CA GLY A 61 -8.62 1.00 0.65
C GLY A 61 -9.26 0.76 -0.71
N SER A 62 -9.66 1.82 -1.43
CA SER A 62 -10.30 1.71 -2.75
C SER A 62 -9.26 1.57 -3.85
N VAL A 63 -9.41 0.55 -4.69
CA VAL A 63 -8.59 0.34 -5.89
C VAL A 63 -9.08 1.28 -6.99
N ILE A 64 -8.17 2.11 -7.51
CA ILE A 64 -8.42 3.08 -8.58
C ILE A 64 -8.01 2.50 -9.93
N ILE A 65 -6.81 1.91 -9.98
CA ILE A 65 -6.22 1.28 -11.16
C ILE A 65 -5.89 -0.15 -10.78
N SER A 66 -6.31 -1.10 -11.61
CA SER A 66 -5.96 -2.51 -11.53
C SER A 66 -5.17 -2.88 -12.78
N SER A 67 -4.17 -3.73 -12.60
CA SER A 67 -3.38 -4.34 -13.65
C SER A 67 -4.14 -5.43 -14.41
N GLU A 68 -5.29 -5.89 -13.89
CA GLU A 68 -6.16 -6.87 -14.55
C GLU A 68 -7.14 -6.17 -15.51
N GLU A 69 -7.13 -6.62 -16.77
CA GLU A 69 -8.00 -6.07 -17.82
C GLU A 69 -9.48 -6.24 -17.47
N GLY A 70 -10.27 -5.19 -17.66
CA GLY A 70 -11.71 -5.19 -17.38
C GLY A 70 -12.14 -4.88 -15.93
N GLU A 71 -11.23 -4.76 -14.95
CA GLU A 71 -11.63 -4.43 -13.57
C GLU A 71 -11.91 -2.94 -13.36
N THR A 72 -10.97 -2.06 -13.75
CA THR A 72 -11.03 -0.62 -13.49
C THR A 72 -11.27 0.24 -14.73
N GLU A 73 -11.55 -0.37 -15.88
CA GLU A 73 -11.74 0.36 -17.16
C GLU A 73 -12.87 1.41 -17.09
N ALA A 74 -13.92 1.14 -16.33
CA ALA A 74 -15.02 2.07 -16.12
C ALA A 74 -14.64 3.34 -15.33
N ASN A 75 -13.43 3.39 -14.75
CA ASN A 75 -12.91 4.54 -14.02
C ASN A 75 -12.01 5.43 -14.87
N ASN A 76 -11.59 4.97 -16.06
CA ASN A 76 -10.61 5.65 -16.91
C ASN A 76 -11.00 7.10 -17.24
N ASP A 77 -12.27 7.35 -17.54
CA ASP A 77 -12.79 8.67 -17.90
C ASP A 77 -13.22 9.53 -16.69
N LYS A 78 -13.16 8.97 -15.47
CA LYS A 78 -13.58 9.70 -14.26
C LYS A 78 -12.43 10.57 -13.75
N PRO A 79 -12.72 11.75 -13.19
CA PRO A 79 -11.73 12.54 -12.48
C PRO A 79 -11.29 11.84 -11.19
N LEU A 80 -10.05 12.04 -10.77
CA LEU A 80 -9.49 11.46 -9.55
C LEU A 80 -10.32 11.82 -8.29
N GLU A 81 -10.91 13.01 -8.26
CA GLU A 81 -11.77 13.46 -7.15
C GLU A 81 -12.98 12.54 -6.91
N GLU A 82 -13.60 12.02 -7.97
CA GLU A 82 -14.77 11.13 -7.87
C GLU A 82 -14.43 9.79 -7.21
N LEU A 83 -13.16 9.37 -7.29
CA LEU A 83 -12.66 8.13 -6.73
C LEU A 83 -12.10 8.31 -5.30
N GLY A 84 -12.34 9.48 -4.70
CA GLY A 84 -11.95 9.78 -3.33
C GLY A 84 -10.54 10.34 -3.19
N VAL A 85 -9.87 10.69 -4.29
CA VAL A 85 -8.56 11.34 -4.25
C VAL A 85 -8.76 12.84 -3.98
N LYS A 86 -8.23 13.31 -2.85
CA LYS A 86 -8.29 14.71 -2.43
C LYS A 86 -6.88 15.26 -2.19
N ASP A 87 -6.78 16.54 -1.88
CA ASP A 87 -5.53 17.12 -1.40
C ASP A 87 -5.03 16.37 -0.16
N GLY A 88 -3.75 15.99 -0.17
CA GLY A 88 -3.10 15.19 0.86
C GLY A 88 -3.44 13.69 0.81
N ALA A 89 -4.19 13.22 -0.18
CA ALA A 89 -4.45 11.79 -0.33
C ALA A 89 -3.14 11.04 -0.60
N ILE A 90 -3.03 9.84 -0.02
CA ILE A 90 -1.90 8.95 -0.23
C ILE A 90 -2.37 7.80 -1.11
N LEU A 91 -1.76 7.67 -2.27
CA LEU A 91 -1.94 6.54 -3.18
C LEU A 91 -0.77 5.58 -3.01
N VAL A 92 -1.07 4.30 -2.95
CA VAL A 92 -0.09 3.22 -2.95
C VAL A 92 -0.12 2.60 -4.33
N ALA A 93 0.95 2.79 -5.09
CA ALA A 93 1.14 2.17 -6.40
C ALA A 93 2.06 0.96 -6.23
N ASP A 94 1.58 -0.22 -6.60
CA ASP A 94 2.31 -1.49 -6.48
C ASP A 94 2.52 -2.10 -7.86
N ASP A 95 3.77 -2.14 -8.30
CA ASP A 95 4.17 -2.79 -9.56
C ASP A 95 4.65 -4.22 -9.25
N TYR A 96 3.83 -5.20 -9.60
CA TYR A 96 4.12 -6.61 -9.34
C TYR A 96 5.30 -7.15 -10.16
N LEU A 97 5.49 -6.63 -11.38
CA LEU A 97 6.56 -7.08 -12.27
C LEU A 97 7.92 -6.60 -11.78
N GLN A 98 7.99 -5.35 -11.33
CA GLN A 98 9.20 -4.73 -10.79
C GLN A 98 9.42 -5.04 -9.30
N GLN A 99 8.43 -5.64 -8.62
CA GLN A 99 8.40 -5.84 -7.16
C GLN A 99 8.68 -4.52 -6.41
N TYR A 100 7.98 -3.48 -6.82
CA TYR A 100 8.24 -2.12 -6.38
C TYR A 100 6.94 -1.40 -6.00
N THR A 101 6.86 -1.06 -4.72
CA THR A 101 5.73 -0.29 -4.18
C THR A 101 6.18 1.14 -3.91
N LEU A 102 5.46 2.12 -4.44
CA LEU A 102 5.71 3.56 -4.23
C LEU A 102 4.50 4.22 -3.57
N ARG A 103 4.77 5.06 -2.56
CA ARG A 103 3.77 5.93 -1.95
C ARG A 103 3.75 7.28 -2.63
N LEU A 104 2.61 7.65 -3.19
CA LEU A 104 2.37 8.92 -3.86
C LEU A 104 1.50 9.80 -2.97
N ILE A 105 2.00 10.98 -2.62
CA ILE A 105 1.22 12.01 -1.92
C ILE A 105 0.70 12.98 -2.96
N ILE A 106 -0.62 13.12 -3.03
CA ILE A 106 -1.27 14.03 -3.97
C ILE A 106 -1.37 15.41 -3.33
N SER A 107 -0.83 16.42 -4.00
CA SER A 107 -1.05 17.83 -3.68
C SER A 107 -1.96 18.43 -4.74
N HIS A 108 -3.16 18.82 -4.35
CA HIS A 108 -4.09 19.46 -5.27
C HIS A 108 -3.56 20.84 -5.65
N ARG A 109 -3.24 21.03 -6.93
CA ARG A 109 -2.79 22.31 -7.49
C ARG A 109 -3.51 22.55 -8.80
N VAL A 110 -4.20 23.68 -8.89
CA VAL A 110 -4.83 24.09 -10.15
C VAL A 110 -3.75 24.51 -11.12
N SER A 111 -3.58 23.75 -12.19
CA SER A 111 -2.63 24.04 -13.26
C SER A 111 -3.00 25.36 -13.97
N ALA A 112 -1.97 26.18 -14.21
CA ALA A 112 -2.14 27.42 -14.98
C ALA A 112 -2.46 27.09 -16.44
N ARG A 113 -3.08 28.03 -17.17
CA ARG A 113 -3.60 27.82 -18.53
C ARG A 113 -2.55 27.31 -19.54
N ASP A 114 -1.28 27.66 -19.35
CA ASP A 114 -0.12 27.22 -20.15
C ASP A 114 0.94 26.51 -19.29
N GLY A 115 0.55 26.03 -18.10
CA GLY A 115 1.45 25.32 -17.18
C GLY A 115 1.53 23.82 -17.45
N PRO A 116 2.49 23.12 -16.84
CA PRO A 116 2.48 21.66 -16.83
C PRO A 116 1.22 21.15 -16.11
N GLU A 117 0.68 20.03 -16.59
CA GLU A 117 -0.54 19.43 -16.04
C GLU A 117 -0.32 18.83 -14.65
N PHE A 118 0.89 18.32 -14.41
CA PHE A 118 1.37 17.88 -13.11
C PHE A 118 2.85 18.21 -12.93
N GLU A 119 3.29 18.26 -11.67
CA GLU A 119 4.68 18.48 -11.28
C GLU A 119 5.10 17.51 -10.18
N ILE A 120 6.36 17.05 -10.21
CA ILE A 120 6.95 16.30 -9.10
C ILE A 120 7.52 17.30 -8.12
N LEU A 121 6.99 17.28 -6.90
CA LEU A 121 7.43 18.16 -5.82
C LEU A 121 8.58 17.51 -5.06
N ASP A 122 9.64 18.27 -4.85
CA ASP A 122 10.69 17.88 -3.91
C ASP A 122 10.33 18.33 -2.50
N GLN A 123 11.00 17.77 -1.49
CA GLN A 123 10.76 18.09 -0.07
C GLN A 123 10.86 19.60 0.26
N LYS A 124 11.52 20.39 -0.59
CA LYS A 124 11.65 21.85 -0.43
C LYS A 124 10.40 22.62 -0.88
N ASP A 125 9.61 22.03 -1.77
CA ASP A 125 8.41 22.64 -2.36
C ASP A 125 7.14 22.27 -1.58
N LEU A 126 7.27 21.38 -0.60
CA LEU A 126 6.21 21.03 0.34
C LEU A 126 6.09 22.11 1.42
N PRO A 127 4.85 22.42 1.87
CA PRO A 127 4.65 23.28 3.02
C PRO A 127 5.41 22.72 4.22
N GLN A 128 6.30 23.52 4.82
CA GLN A 128 6.90 23.13 6.09
C GLN A 128 5.85 23.22 7.19
N PRO A 129 5.79 22.23 8.11
CA PRO A 129 5.01 22.40 9.31
C PRO A 129 5.48 23.68 10.02
N PRO A 130 4.56 24.43 10.66
CA PRO A 130 4.94 25.64 11.37
C PRO A 130 6.06 25.32 12.35
N ALA A 131 7.11 26.14 12.34
CA ALA A 131 8.22 26.00 13.27
C ALA A 131 7.66 26.00 14.71
N PRO A 132 8.12 25.11 15.60
CA PRO A 132 7.75 25.21 17.00
C PRO A 132 8.24 26.57 17.51
N ASP A 133 7.31 27.43 17.93
CA ASP A 133 7.63 28.72 18.51
C ASP A 133 8.66 28.55 19.62
N ALA A 134 9.76 29.29 19.51
CA ALA A 134 10.75 29.45 20.54
C ALA A 134 10.15 30.23 21.73
N ALA A 135 9.40 29.54 22.59
CA ALA A 135 9.15 29.99 23.96
C ALA A 135 10.27 29.45 24.85
N ALA A 136 11.14 30.34 25.30
CA ALA A 136 12.23 30.05 26.22
C ALA A 136 11.71 29.62 27.61
N SER A 137 12.24 28.48 28.05
CA SER A 137 12.82 28.20 29.38
C SER A 137 11.99 28.40 30.65
N THR A 138 11.77 27.31 31.39
CA THR A 138 12.31 27.19 32.76
C THR A 138 12.71 25.75 33.06
N THR A 139 13.97 25.61 33.47
CA THR A 139 14.57 24.48 34.18
C THR A 139 13.77 24.08 35.42
N ASP A 140 13.68 22.79 35.72
CA ASP A 140 14.15 22.25 37.00
C ASP A 140 14.32 20.73 36.93
N ALA A 141 15.51 20.29 37.35
CA ALA A 141 15.82 18.90 37.61
C ALA A 141 15.38 18.56 39.05
N ALA A 142 14.62 17.47 39.23
CA ALA A 142 14.52 16.77 40.50
C ALA A 142 14.29 15.29 40.23
N GLU A 143 15.27 14.48 40.64
CA GLU A 143 15.18 13.03 40.76
C GLU A 143 14.37 12.60 41.99
N GLU A 144 13.93 11.33 41.95
CA GLU A 144 13.35 10.50 43.01
C GLU A 144 11.95 10.94 43.52
N LYS A 145 10.98 10.08 43.83
CA LYS A 145 11.04 8.73 44.42
C LYS A 145 9.65 8.07 44.29
N MET A 146 9.67 6.76 44.18
CA MET A 146 8.59 5.78 44.34
C MET A 146 7.90 5.80 45.72
N GLU A 147 6.56 5.74 45.79
CA GLU A 147 5.71 5.10 46.83
C GLU A 147 4.34 4.76 46.18
N THR A 148 4.01 3.49 45.85
CA THR A 148 3.46 2.37 46.66
C THR A 148 2.07 2.61 47.26
N ASN A 149 1.09 1.74 46.92
CA ASN A 149 0.07 1.09 47.78
C ASN A 149 -1.00 0.40 46.88
N GLY A 150 -1.36 -0.88 47.03
CA GLY A 150 -0.97 -1.81 48.08
C GLY A 150 -1.47 -3.25 47.89
N ASN A 151 -1.00 -4.06 48.86
CA ASN A 151 -1.50 -5.33 49.40
C ASN A 151 -1.87 -6.47 48.43
N GLY A 152 -1.35 -7.70 48.55
CA GLY A 152 -0.61 -8.33 49.65
C GLY A 152 -1.12 -9.77 49.83
N ASN A 153 -0.16 -10.70 49.98
CA ASN A 153 -0.24 -12.16 50.19
C ASN A 153 -0.56 -13.00 48.94
N GLY A 154 0.31 -13.89 48.44
CA GLY A 154 1.33 -14.73 49.09
C GLY A 154 0.87 -16.18 48.86
N ASP A 155 1.56 -17.00 48.07
CA ASP A 155 2.46 -18.02 48.63
C ASP A 155 3.26 -18.76 47.52
N VAL A 156 4.58 -18.77 47.75
CA VAL A 156 5.69 -19.70 47.41
C VAL A 156 5.49 -20.88 46.42
N GLY A 157 6.46 -21.02 45.50
CA GLY A 157 7.13 -22.31 45.27
C GLY A 157 7.29 -22.81 43.83
N THR A 158 8.45 -22.59 43.21
CA THR A 158 9.06 -23.49 42.18
C THR A 158 9.77 -24.68 42.85
N PRO A 159 10.22 -25.79 42.20
CA PRO A 159 10.11 -26.25 40.79
C PRO A 159 9.77 -27.77 40.61
N ASP A 160 9.76 -28.24 39.34
CA ASP A 160 10.16 -29.59 38.85
C ASP A 160 9.14 -30.77 38.70
N SER A 161 9.20 -31.39 37.50
CA SER A 161 8.95 -32.80 37.12
C SER A 161 7.54 -33.47 37.09
N LYS A 162 7.32 -34.16 35.95
CA LYS A 162 6.67 -35.50 35.72
C LYS A 162 5.15 -35.65 35.47
N LYS A 163 4.85 -36.06 34.22
CA LYS A 163 3.91 -37.12 33.75
C LYS A 163 2.61 -37.40 34.53
N ARG A 164 1.45 -37.35 33.84
CA ARG A 164 0.47 -38.47 33.79
C ARG A 164 -0.62 -38.32 32.71
N LYS A 165 -1.06 -39.48 32.21
CA LYS A 165 -2.14 -39.79 31.25
C LYS A 165 -3.55 -39.70 31.88
N VAL A 166 -4.57 -39.84 31.01
CA VAL A 166 -5.97 -40.34 31.18
C VAL A 166 -7.00 -39.24 30.91
N ASP A 167 -8.17 -39.44 30.31
CA ASP A 167 -8.80 -40.37 29.33
C ASP A 167 -10.24 -39.84 29.18
N SER A 168 -10.80 -39.99 27.97
CA SER A 168 -12.22 -40.13 27.57
C SER A 168 -13.37 -39.56 28.41
N SER A 169 -14.24 -38.78 27.73
CA SER A 169 -15.73 -38.84 27.72
C SER A 169 -16.22 -37.85 26.64
N ASP A 170 -16.56 -38.30 25.44
CA ASP A 170 -17.92 -38.59 24.94
C ASP A 170 -18.86 -37.37 24.96
N GLU A 171 -19.12 -36.77 23.78
CA GLU A 171 -20.49 -36.57 23.28
C GLU A 171 -20.49 -36.32 21.77
N SER A 172 -21.47 -36.94 21.12
CA SER A 172 -21.64 -37.29 19.72
C SER A 172 -22.23 -36.20 18.82
N LEU A 173 -21.86 -36.17 17.52
CA LEU A 173 -22.79 -35.82 16.42
C LEU A 173 -22.50 -36.65 15.14
N PRO A 174 -23.54 -37.10 14.40
CA PRO A 174 -23.44 -38.27 13.50
C PRO A 174 -23.09 -37.95 12.05
N ALA A 175 -22.25 -38.81 11.46
CA ALA A 175 -22.11 -38.96 10.01
C ALA A 175 -23.21 -39.87 9.45
N LYS A 176 -23.91 -39.44 8.40
CA LYS A 176 -24.63 -40.33 7.48
C LYS A 176 -24.36 -39.93 6.03
N LYS A 177 -23.67 -40.83 5.32
CA LYS A 177 -23.66 -40.93 3.86
C LYS A 177 -24.95 -41.60 3.39
N VAL A 178 -25.56 -41.13 2.31
CA VAL A 178 -26.43 -41.94 1.44
C VAL A 178 -26.17 -41.53 -0.02
N ARG A 179 -25.80 -42.53 -0.84
CA ARG A 179 -25.73 -42.53 -2.31
C ARG A 179 -27.12 -42.86 -2.89
N THR A 180 -27.43 -42.49 -4.14
CA THR A 180 -27.66 -43.38 -5.32
C THR A 180 -28.11 -42.55 -6.55
N ASP A 181 -27.76 -43.08 -7.72
CA ASP A 181 -27.75 -42.64 -9.12
C ASP A 181 -29.11 -42.36 -9.81
N GLU A 182 -29.16 -41.47 -10.83
CA GLU A 182 -29.27 -41.80 -12.27
C GLU A 182 -29.49 -40.57 -13.21
N LYS A 183 -28.69 -40.55 -14.31
CA LYS A 183 -28.87 -40.01 -15.69
C LYS A 183 -29.69 -38.74 -16.00
N SER A 184 -29.01 -37.76 -16.61
CA SER A 184 -29.45 -37.16 -17.89
C SER A 184 -28.25 -36.65 -18.69
N THR A 185 -28.26 -36.96 -19.99
CA THR A 185 -27.32 -36.54 -21.03
C THR A 185 -27.51 -35.08 -21.40
N ASP A 186 -26.44 -34.33 -21.70
CA ASP A 186 -26.37 -33.58 -22.98
C ASP A 186 -24.95 -33.06 -23.29
N LYS A 187 -24.75 -32.84 -24.59
CA LYS A 187 -23.50 -32.95 -25.36
C LYS A 187 -22.54 -31.76 -25.27
N VAL A 188 -21.26 -32.07 -25.40
CA VAL A 188 -20.15 -31.13 -25.68
C VAL A 188 -20.11 -30.86 -27.19
N PRO A 189 -19.99 -29.60 -27.67
CA PRO A 189 -19.73 -29.34 -29.07
C PRO A 189 -18.23 -29.49 -29.40
N GLU A 190 -17.98 -30.20 -30.49
CA GLU A 190 -16.73 -30.48 -31.17
C GLU A 190 -16.19 -29.20 -31.84
N VAL A 191 -14.90 -28.91 -31.65
CA VAL A 191 -14.20 -27.78 -32.30
C VAL A 191 -13.55 -28.33 -33.57
N GLU A 192 -14.02 -27.86 -34.73
CA GLU A 192 -13.49 -28.23 -36.04
C GLU A 192 -12.25 -27.37 -36.36
N GLU A 193 -11.08 -28.00 -36.42
CA GLU A 193 -9.84 -27.39 -36.91
C GLU A 193 -9.93 -27.20 -38.43
N VAL A 194 -10.03 -25.95 -38.89
CA VAL A 194 -9.91 -25.61 -40.31
C VAL A 194 -8.44 -25.24 -40.59
N TYR A 195 -7.73 -26.15 -41.25
CA TYR A 195 -6.46 -25.84 -41.92
C TYR A 195 -6.78 -25.17 -43.27
N LEU A 196 -6.22 -23.98 -43.51
CA LEU A 196 -6.14 -23.37 -44.84
C LEU A 196 -4.79 -23.73 -45.48
N ASP A 197 -4.87 -24.37 -46.65
CA ASP A 197 -3.78 -24.49 -47.64
C ASP A 197 -3.42 -23.13 -48.28
#